data_AF-A0A9Q7SFY5-F1
#
_entry.id   AF-A0A9Q7SFY5-F1
#
_cell.length_a   1.000
_cell.length_b   1.000
_cell.length_c   1.000
_cell.angle_alpha   90.00
_cell.angle_beta   90.00
_cell.angle_gamma   90.00
#
_symmetry.space_group_name_H-M   'P 1'
#
loop_
_entity.id
_entity.type
_entity.pdbx_description
1 polymer ?
#
loop_
_entity_poly.entity_id
_entity_poly.type
_entity_poly.pdbx_seq_one_letter_code
_entity_poly.pdbx_strand_id
1 'polypeptide(L)'
;MTQPPPQFGGPNPIDGPANPAPQYGGPQFGGPAPVGAPQPDPHSPPHSLGQPPQQPGWPGQFGGQPQQYQQFGQPPAAPQKNRKALIVTGVATGVVLLVVAIVVGIVSFSGGGDGETRPVGGASTAEAAVKGYLEALSKGDAEAALSYSADQPASKEFLTDEILKKQIEKWPVGNIRILNSEDMGGVMARVHVAVNFGDQTSDETVLVKKTDGSWKLSTAAVKLSLDQNGILAGALRTLSLFGKPASNMSVAYVFPGWLDIGSANKNLTAVSARPVLLNGILVQGAPVFPGIEMRMSEEGAAAVKKAVADNIAECAKSTSLAPPGCPQALRNPAYVDGTARWEPPSDVDKVQYTFTAFDLTVRTTGVTTWMLTVQSTNGSTVQGRAIVPTMGQIDMTQDPLVVKWFGR
;
A
#
# COMPACT_ATOMS: atom_id res chain seq x y z
N MET A 1 -3.57 51.18 -28.05
CA MET A 1 -3.00 52.18 -27.13
C MET A 1 -1.73 51.58 -26.55
N THR A 2 -0.62 52.13 -27.02
CA THR A 2 0.77 51.81 -26.71
C THR A 2 1.17 52.37 -25.35
N GLN A 3 1.87 51.58 -24.51
CA GLN A 3 3.13 52.00 -23.88
C GLN A 3 3.91 50.81 -23.24
N PRO A 4 5.25 50.74 -23.36
CA PRO A 4 6.13 49.69 -22.82
C PRO A 4 6.83 50.10 -21.50
N PRO A 5 7.58 49.19 -20.82
CA PRO A 5 8.24 49.46 -19.53
C PRO A 5 9.54 50.28 -19.68
N PRO A 6 10.01 50.98 -18.62
CA PRO A 6 11.25 51.73 -18.66
C PRO A 6 12.50 50.84 -18.47
N GLN A 7 13.55 51.27 -19.16
CA GLN A 7 14.82 50.60 -19.41
C GLN A 7 15.80 50.71 -18.23
N PHE A 8 16.63 49.66 -18.12
CA PHE A 8 17.94 49.65 -17.47
C PHE A 8 18.95 50.53 -18.25
N GLY A 9 19.76 51.32 -17.55
CA GLY A 9 21.00 51.89 -18.12
C GLY A 9 21.60 53.07 -17.38
N GLY A 10 22.84 52.92 -16.91
CA GLY A 10 23.79 54.03 -16.68
C GLY A 10 24.57 53.98 -15.35
N PRO A 11 25.75 54.64 -15.26
CA PRO A 11 27.03 53.92 -15.30
C PRO A 11 27.92 54.10 -14.04
N ASN A 12 28.85 53.16 -13.85
CA ASN A 12 29.98 53.26 -12.92
C ASN A 12 30.94 54.41 -13.28
N PRO A 13 31.61 54.99 -12.26
CA PRO A 13 32.96 55.52 -12.40
C PRO A 13 33.99 54.73 -11.57
N ILE A 14 35.23 54.82 -12.05
CA ILE A 14 36.46 54.11 -11.73
C ILE A 14 37.40 55.00 -10.87
N ASP A 15 38.34 54.38 -10.13
CA ASP A 15 39.63 54.88 -9.56
C ASP A 15 39.81 55.29 -8.06
N GLY A 16 40.36 54.34 -7.26
CA GLY A 16 41.55 54.44 -6.34
C GLY A 16 41.51 55.22 -4.99
N PRO A 17 42.51 55.07 -4.06
CA PRO A 17 43.23 53.88 -3.57
C PRO A 17 43.36 53.75 -2.00
N ALA A 18 43.79 52.56 -1.53
CA ALA A 18 44.52 52.20 -0.27
C ALA A 18 43.84 52.12 1.15
N ASN A 19 43.78 50.87 1.69
CA ASN A 19 43.95 50.28 3.07
C ASN A 19 43.75 51.11 4.39
N PRO A 20 43.62 50.48 5.59
CA PRO A 20 42.96 49.21 6.03
C PRO A 20 42.11 49.32 7.35
N ALA A 21 41.06 48.49 7.51
CA ALA A 21 40.36 48.01 8.75
C ALA A 21 39.84 49.06 9.81
N PRO A 22 38.95 48.73 10.80
CA PRO A 22 38.33 47.46 11.18
C PRO A 22 36.78 47.45 11.33
N GLN A 23 36.25 46.24 11.53
CA GLN A 23 34.86 45.85 11.85
C GLN A 23 34.09 46.78 12.82
N TYR A 24 32.85 47.13 12.45
CA TYR A 24 31.74 47.39 13.38
C TYR A 24 30.37 47.10 12.74
N GLY A 25 29.62 46.18 13.36
CA GLY A 25 28.16 46.24 13.64
C GLY A 25 27.12 46.26 12.51
N GLY A 26 26.30 45.20 12.42
CA GLY A 26 24.98 45.21 11.76
C GLY A 26 24.17 43.93 12.07
N PRO A 27 22.83 44.00 12.25
CA PRO A 27 22.09 43.23 13.24
C PRO A 27 21.63 41.83 12.81
N GLN A 28 21.60 40.92 13.79
CA GLN A 28 21.14 39.54 13.69
C GLN A 28 19.67 39.48 14.15
N PHE A 29 18.75 39.19 13.23
CA PHE A 29 17.34 38.88 13.55
C PHE A 29 17.18 37.37 13.72
N GLY A 30 16.69 36.98 14.91
CA GLY A 30 16.64 35.62 15.40
C GLY A 30 15.51 34.75 14.83
N GLY A 31 15.83 33.46 14.65
CA GLY A 31 14.85 32.37 14.53
C GLY A 31 14.70 31.63 15.87
N PRO A 32 13.56 30.97 16.12
CA PRO A 32 13.25 30.33 17.40
C PRO A 32 14.12 29.09 17.67
N ALA A 33 14.55 28.94 18.92
CA ALA A 33 15.32 27.83 19.45
C ALA A 33 14.48 26.55 19.65
N PRO A 34 15.08 25.35 19.56
CA PRO A 34 14.41 24.09 19.85
C PRO A 34 14.19 23.88 21.35
N VAL A 35 12.98 23.44 21.70
CA VAL A 35 12.53 23.02 23.04
C VAL A 35 13.35 21.83 23.56
N GLY A 36 13.84 21.97 24.78
CA GLY A 36 14.68 21.00 25.49
C GLY A 36 13.91 19.81 26.07
N ALA A 37 14.62 18.69 26.17
CA ALA A 37 14.17 17.43 26.77
C ALA A 37 14.04 17.49 28.30
N PRO A 38 13.16 16.69 28.94
CA PRO A 38 13.03 16.66 30.40
C PRO A 38 14.23 15.96 31.08
N GLN A 39 14.67 16.55 32.19
CA GLN A 39 15.73 16.07 33.07
C GLN A 39 15.19 15.03 34.09
N PRO A 40 15.92 13.94 34.42
CA PRO A 40 15.43 12.93 35.38
C PRO A 40 15.68 13.30 36.84
N ASP A 41 14.69 12.98 37.70
CA ASP A 41 14.67 13.15 39.15
C ASP A 41 15.66 12.20 39.87
N PRO A 42 16.38 12.64 40.93
CA PRO A 42 17.42 11.84 41.56
C PRO A 42 16.96 11.17 42.87
N HIS A 43 15.96 10.28 42.86
CA HIS A 43 15.66 9.42 44.02
C HIS A 43 15.04 8.07 43.61
N SER A 44 15.87 7.04 43.41
CA SER A 44 15.44 5.62 43.37
C SER A 44 16.61 4.67 43.70
N PRO A 45 16.42 3.64 44.56
CA PRO A 45 17.48 2.74 45.02
C PRO A 45 17.86 1.64 44.00
N PRO A 46 19.02 0.97 44.16
CA PRO A 46 19.64 0.17 43.11
C PRO A 46 19.08 -1.25 43.02
N HIS A 47 18.73 -1.70 41.80
CA HIS A 47 18.45 -3.09 41.52
C HIS A 47 19.53 -3.72 40.65
N SER A 48 20.01 -4.85 41.16
CA SER A 48 21.10 -5.72 40.71
C SER A 48 20.86 -6.38 39.35
N LEU A 49 21.94 -6.52 38.58
CA LEU A 49 22.07 -7.34 37.37
C LEU A 49 21.72 -8.82 37.65
N GLY A 50 20.64 -9.29 37.04
CA GLY A 50 20.20 -10.69 37.05
C GLY A 50 20.40 -11.37 35.69
N GLN A 51 20.97 -12.57 35.74
CA GLN A 51 21.33 -13.47 34.63
C GLN A 51 20.11 -13.99 33.82
N PRO A 52 20.30 -14.45 32.56
CA PRO A 52 19.25 -15.02 31.75
C PRO A 52 18.83 -16.44 32.21
N PRO A 53 17.55 -16.84 32.04
CA PRO A 53 17.05 -18.11 32.55
C PRO A 53 17.47 -19.32 31.71
N GLN A 54 17.85 -20.39 32.43
CA GLN A 54 18.18 -21.74 31.96
C GLN A 54 16.91 -22.52 31.58
N GLN A 55 16.95 -23.23 30.45
CA GLN A 55 15.92 -24.22 30.07
C GLN A 55 16.20 -25.59 30.72
N PRO A 56 15.18 -26.33 31.21
CA PRO A 56 15.36 -27.69 31.73
C PRO A 56 15.50 -28.74 30.62
N GLY A 57 16.54 -29.57 30.72
CA GLY A 57 16.75 -30.75 29.88
C GLY A 57 16.04 -32.02 30.38
N TRP A 58 15.85 -32.98 29.48
CA TRP A 58 15.64 -34.41 29.74
C TRP A 58 16.39 -35.26 28.67
N PRO A 59 16.74 -36.52 28.98
CA PRO A 59 17.96 -37.19 28.54
C PRO A 59 17.78 -38.06 27.29
N GLY A 60 18.90 -38.33 26.61
CA GLY A 60 18.94 -38.96 25.29
C GLY A 60 19.07 -40.49 25.24
N GLN A 61 19.32 -41.00 24.04
CA GLN A 61 20.05 -42.25 23.80
C GLN A 61 20.54 -42.35 22.34
N PHE A 62 21.80 -42.76 22.21
CA PHE A 62 22.51 -43.11 20.97
C PHE A 62 22.05 -44.47 20.41
N GLY A 63 22.06 -44.62 19.07
CA GLY A 63 22.00 -45.93 18.40
C GLY A 63 22.01 -45.81 16.87
N GLY A 64 23.02 -46.39 16.22
CA GLY A 64 23.33 -46.22 14.79
C GLY A 64 22.56 -47.10 13.78
N GLN A 65 22.89 -46.79 12.51
CA GLN A 65 22.62 -47.35 11.17
C GLN A 65 22.39 -48.88 10.96
N PRO A 66 22.11 -49.40 9.72
CA PRO A 66 21.65 -48.79 8.44
C PRO A 66 20.48 -49.54 7.70
N GLN A 67 19.94 -48.85 6.68
CA GLN A 67 19.32 -49.26 5.40
C GLN A 67 18.79 -50.71 5.18
N GLN A 68 17.52 -50.81 4.77
CA GLN A 68 17.05 -51.89 3.89
C GLN A 68 15.97 -51.40 2.89
N TYR A 69 16.07 -51.91 1.66
CA TYR A 69 15.30 -51.59 0.45
C TYR A 69 13.90 -52.24 0.39
N GLN A 70 13.11 -51.75 -0.59
CA GLN A 70 11.87 -52.29 -1.21
C GLN A 70 10.56 -51.84 -0.52
N GLN A 71 9.44 -51.53 -1.20
CA GLN A 71 8.94 -51.94 -2.52
C GLN A 71 7.83 -50.96 -2.98
N PHE A 72 7.67 -50.80 -4.30
CA PHE A 72 6.62 -50.05 -4.98
C PHE A 72 5.20 -50.53 -4.60
N GLY A 73 4.28 -49.61 -4.30
CA GLY A 73 2.85 -49.85 -4.06
C GLY A 73 1.96 -48.81 -4.76
N GLN A 74 0.87 -49.29 -5.34
CA GLN A 74 -0.01 -48.67 -6.35
C GLN A 74 -0.80 -47.41 -5.91
N PRO A 75 -1.25 -46.57 -6.86
CA PRO A 75 -2.06 -45.38 -6.58
C PRO A 75 -3.52 -45.69 -6.16
N PRO A 76 -4.16 -44.77 -5.40
CA PRO A 76 -5.41 -45.03 -4.69
C PRO A 76 -6.65 -45.11 -5.57
N ALA A 77 -7.63 -45.90 -5.09
CA ALA A 77 -8.92 -46.16 -5.72
C ALA A 77 -9.84 -44.92 -5.79
N ALA A 78 -10.56 -44.80 -6.90
CA ALA A 78 -11.55 -43.77 -7.17
C ALA A 78 -12.82 -43.92 -6.29
N PRO A 79 -13.50 -42.82 -5.92
CA PRO A 79 -14.72 -42.87 -5.13
C PRO A 79 -15.92 -43.36 -5.96
N GLN A 80 -16.73 -44.22 -5.34
CA GLN A 80 -17.93 -44.80 -5.94
C GLN A 80 -19.05 -43.76 -6.12
N LYS A 81 -19.64 -43.74 -7.32
CA LYS A 81 -20.88 -43.02 -7.64
C LYS A 81 -22.06 -43.65 -6.91
N ASN A 82 -22.79 -42.86 -6.12
CA ASN A 82 -24.11 -43.23 -5.64
C ASN A 82 -25.18 -42.48 -6.44
N ARG A 83 -26.03 -43.25 -7.11
CA ARG A 83 -27.16 -42.75 -7.91
C ARG A 83 -28.36 -42.56 -6.99
N LYS A 84 -28.60 -41.34 -6.52
CA LYS A 84 -29.95 -40.86 -6.18
C LYS A 84 -30.08 -39.43 -6.68
N ALA A 85 -30.73 -39.31 -7.83
CA ALA A 85 -31.16 -38.05 -8.39
C ALA A 85 -32.39 -37.53 -7.64
N LEU A 86 -32.55 -36.20 -7.74
CA LEU A 86 -33.74 -35.39 -7.56
C LEU A 86 -34.11 -34.89 -6.15
N ILE A 87 -34.37 -33.57 -6.13
CA ILE A 87 -34.91 -32.72 -5.06
C ILE A 87 -33.86 -32.21 -4.06
N VAL A 88 -33.12 -31.14 -4.41
CA VAL A 88 -33.00 -29.88 -3.62
C VAL A 88 -32.47 -28.79 -4.56
N THR A 89 -33.37 -28.09 -5.25
CA THR A 89 -33.07 -26.86 -6.00
C THR A 89 -33.89 -25.69 -5.44
N GLY A 90 -34.12 -25.64 -4.13
CA GLY A 90 -35.03 -24.65 -3.54
C GLY A 90 -34.94 -24.47 -2.03
N VAL A 91 -33.73 -24.50 -1.44
CA VAL A 91 -33.58 -24.24 0.01
C VAL A 91 -32.57 -23.12 0.34
N ALA A 92 -31.70 -22.71 -0.59
CA ALA A 92 -30.82 -21.56 -0.35
C ALA A 92 -31.53 -20.20 -0.43
N THR A 93 -32.61 -20.10 -1.22
CA THR A 93 -33.40 -18.85 -1.38
C THR A 93 -34.36 -18.62 -0.21
N GLY A 94 -34.82 -19.68 0.45
CA GLY A 94 -35.78 -19.60 1.55
C GLY A 94 -35.18 -19.06 2.85
N VAL A 95 -33.92 -19.40 3.14
CA VAL A 95 -33.26 -18.97 4.38
C VAL A 95 -32.91 -17.47 4.33
N VAL A 96 -32.49 -16.95 3.17
CA VAL A 96 -32.19 -15.52 2.99
C VAL A 96 -33.48 -14.68 3.11
N LEU A 97 -34.57 -15.09 2.47
CA LEU A 97 -35.87 -14.41 2.61
C LEU A 97 -36.40 -14.46 4.05
N LEU A 98 -36.15 -15.55 4.77
CA LEU A 98 -36.54 -15.68 6.18
C LEU A 98 -35.71 -14.77 7.09
N VAL A 99 -34.41 -14.62 6.84
CA VAL A 99 -33.54 -13.68 7.59
C VAL A 99 -33.94 -12.23 7.32
N VAL A 100 -34.23 -11.87 6.07
CA VAL A 100 -34.76 -10.54 5.71
C VAL A 100 -36.12 -10.29 6.39
N ALA A 101 -37.02 -11.27 6.39
CA ALA A 101 -38.32 -11.16 7.06
C ALA A 101 -38.20 -11.05 8.59
N ILE A 102 -37.24 -11.75 9.22
CA ILE A 102 -37.01 -11.68 10.67
C ILE A 102 -36.39 -10.34 11.07
N VAL A 103 -35.43 -9.84 10.30
CA VAL A 103 -34.82 -8.52 10.55
C VAL A 103 -35.86 -7.41 10.36
N VAL A 104 -36.69 -7.45 9.32
CA VAL A 104 -37.77 -6.48 9.10
C VAL A 104 -38.87 -6.58 10.17
N GLY A 105 -39.17 -7.79 10.64
CA GLY A 105 -40.12 -8.03 11.72
C GLY A 105 -39.70 -7.38 13.03
N ILE A 106 -38.43 -7.49 13.42
CA ILE A 106 -37.96 -6.97 14.73
C ILE A 106 -37.91 -5.44 14.75
N VAL A 107 -37.69 -4.75 13.63
CA VAL A 107 -37.71 -3.27 13.59
C VAL A 107 -39.12 -2.68 13.35
N SER A 108 -40.09 -3.49 12.91
CA SER A 108 -41.43 -3.00 12.54
C SER A 108 -42.50 -3.17 13.64
N PHE A 109 -42.26 -3.94 14.71
CA PHE A 109 -43.20 -4.07 15.82
C PHE A 109 -43.05 -2.95 16.87
N SER A 110 -43.25 -1.70 16.43
CA SER A 110 -43.63 -0.58 17.30
C SER A 110 -44.39 0.49 16.51
N GLY A 111 -45.57 0.12 15.99
CA GLY A 111 -46.49 1.07 15.34
C GLY A 111 -47.42 0.35 14.37
N GLY A 112 -48.69 0.21 14.74
CA GLY A 112 -49.71 -0.44 13.93
C GLY A 112 -50.11 0.38 12.69
N GLY A 113 -50.65 -0.32 11.70
CA GLY A 113 -51.42 0.27 10.60
C GLY A 113 -50.95 -0.14 9.21
N ASP A 114 -51.79 -0.96 8.58
CA ASP A 114 -52.07 -1.08 7.15
C ASP A 114 -51.05 -1.76 6.21
N GLY A 115 -51.51 -2.90 5.67
CA GLY A 115 -50.77 -3.81 4.80
C GLY A 115 -50.64 -3.30 3.37
N GLU A 116 -49.71 -2.37 3.17
CA GLU A 116 -49.09 -2.15 1.87
C GLU A 116 -47.85 -3.05 1.79
N THR A 117 -47.68 -3.78 0.68
CA THR A 117 -46.50 -4.61 0.43
C THR A 117 -45.27 -3.70 0.34
N ARG A 118 -44.56 -3.53 1.47
CA ARG A 118 -43.40 -2.64 1.57
C ARG A 118 -42.33 -3.08 0.56
N PRO A 119 -41.75 -2.15 -0.22
CA PRO A 119 -40.61 -2.45 -1.06
C PRO A 119 -39.49 -3.05 -0.21
N VAL A 120 -38.93 -4.18 -0.66
CA VAL A 120 -37.74 -4.79 -0.07
C VAL A 120 -36.59 -3.81 -0.30
N GLY A 121 -36.25 -3.02 0.73
CA GLY A 121 -35.10 -2.12 0.70
C GLY A 121 -35.39 -0.64 0.89
N GLY A 122 -36.13 -0.26 1.93
CA GLY A 122 -36.27 1.14 2.31
C GLY A 122 -36.92 1.27 3.68
N ALA A 123 -36.65 2.38 4.37
CA ALA A 123 -37.09 2.57 5.74
C ALA A 123 -38.31 3.49 5.85
N SER A 124 -39.04 3.36 6.97
CA SER A 124 -40.18 4.22 7.29
C SER A 124 -39.76 5.63 7.73
N THR A 125 -38.53 5.80 8.22
CA THR A 125 -37.96 7.10 8.58
C THR A 125 -36.54 7.28 8.03
N ALA A 126 -36.07 8.51 7.99
CA ALA A 126 -34.73 8.88 7.55
C ALA A 126 -33.63 8.20 8.39
N GLU A 127 -33.77 8.22 9.71
CA GLU A 127 -32.87 7.63 10.69
C GLU A 127 -32.82 6.11 10.53
N ALA A 128 -33.98 5.48 10.34
CA ALA A 128 -34.08 4.05 10.13
C ALA A 128 -33.39 3.61 8.83
N ALA A 129 -33.35 4.45 7.79
CA ALA A 129 -32.61 4.16 6.57
C ALA A 129 -31.10 4.11 6.82
N VAL A 130 -30.55 5.12 7.49
CA VAL A 130 -29.12 5.19 7.80
C VAL A 130 -28.71 4.10 8.78
N LYS A 131 -29.48 3.90 9.86
CA LYS A 131 -29.23 2.85 10.83
C LYS A 131 -29.31 1.46 10.18
N GLY A 132 -30.35 1.20 9.39
CA GLY A 132 -30.54 -0.08 8.69
C GLY A 132 -29.42 -0.40 7.72
N TYR A 133 -28.92 0.61 6.98
CA TYR A 133 -27.75 0.48 6.11
C TYR A 133 -26.50 0.06 6.91
N LEU A 134 -26.18 0.78 7.99
CA LEU A 134 -24.99 0.50 8.82
C LEU A 134 -25.09 -0.85 9.54
N GLU A 135 -26.28 -1.26 9.96
CA GLU A 135 -26.52 -2.59 10.53
C GLU A 135 -26.34 -3.70 9.48
N ALA A 136 -26.76 -3.47 8.24
CA ALA A 136 -26.51 -4.42 7.14
C ALA A 136 -25.01 -4.57 6.86
N LEU A 137 -24.27 -3.45 6.85
CA LEU A 137 -22.80 -3.49 6.78
C LEU A 137 -22.20 -4.32 7.92
N SER A 138 -22.62 -4.07 9.16
CA SER A 138 -22.16 -4.78 10.36
C SER A 138 -22.43 -6.29 10.31
N LYS A 139 -23.54 -6.71 9.68
CA LYS A 139 -23.92 -8.12 9.51
C LYS A 139 -23.22 -8.81 8.33
N GLY A 140 -22.49 -8.07 7.49
CA GLY A 140 -21.90 -8.62 6.28
C GLY A 140 -22.93 -8.93 5.18
N ASP A 141 -24.05 -8.22 5.16
CA ASP A 141 -25.15 -8.40 4.21
C ASP A 141 -25.12 -7.28 3.15
N ALA A 142 -24.44 -7.55 2.03
CA ALA A 142 -24.23 -6.58 0.98
C ALA A 142 -25.51 -6.27 0.22
N GLU A 143 -26.37 -7.27 0.00
CA GLU A 143 -27.65 -7.06 -0.69
C GLU A 143 -28.58 -6.18 0.13
N ALA A 144 -28.70 -6.43 1.44
CA ALA A 144 -29.47 -5.57 2.33
C ALA A 144 -28.89 -4.16 2.40
N ALA A 145 -27.57 -4.01 2.47
CA ALA A 145 -26.93 -2.69 2.48
C ALA A 145 -27.24 -1.90 1.19
N LEU A 146 -27.10 -2.54 0.02
CA LEU A 146 -27.40 -1.92 -1.27
C LEU A 146 -28.88 -1.63 -1.47
N SER A 147 -29.76 -2.35 -0.77
CA SER A 147 -31.21 -2.12 -0.85
C SER A 147 -31.59 -0.72 -0.35
N TYR A 148 -30.86 -0.19 0.65
CA TYR A 148 -30.99 1.17 1.16
C TYR A 148 -30.43 2.24 0.21
N SER A 149 -29.82 1.86 -0.93
CA SER A 149 -29.37 2.79 -1.95
C SER A 149 -30.51 3.17 -2.89
N ALA A 150 -30.74 4.46 -3.07
CA ALA A 150 -31.62 4.94 -4.12
C ALA A 150 -30.94 4.83 -5.50
N ASP A 151 -29.69 5.27 -5.61
CA ASP A 151 -28.93 5.16 -6.85
C ASP A 151 -28.04 3.91 -6.76
N GLN A 152 -28.22 2.97 -7.68
CA GLN A 152 -27.45 1.71 -7.66
C GLN A 152 -26.09 1.91 -8.34
N PRO A 153 -25.02 1.26 -7.83
CA PRO A 153 -23.69 1.33 -8.44
C PRO A 153 -23.68 0.64 -9.80
N ALA A 154 -22.88 1.14 -10.73
CA ALA A 154 -22.79 0.59 -12.09
C ALA A 154 -22.16 -0.81 -12.15
N SER A 155 -21.43 -1.21 -11.09
CA SER A 155 -20.89 -2.55 -10.92
C SER A 155 -20.98 -2.97 -9.46
N LYS A 156 -21.21 -4.25 -9.21
CA LYS A 156 -21.22 -4.88 -7.88
C LYS A 156 -19.98 -5.74 -7.61
N GLU A 157 -18.95 -5.63 -8.45
CA GLU A 157 -17.78 -6.51 -8.38
C GLU A 157 -17.12 -6.60 -7.00
N PHE A 158 -17.09 -5.49 -6.26
CA PHE A 158 -16.57 -5.43 -4.89
C PHE A 158 -17.63 -5.18 -3.82
N LEU A 159 -18.90 -5.35 -4.17
CA LEU A 159 -20.06 -5.11 -3.31
C LEU A 159 -20.81 -6.41 -3.05
N THR A 160 -20.08 -7.41 -2.55
CA THR A 160 -20.59 -8.76 -2.26
C THR A 160 -20.47 -9.07 -0.77
N ASP A 161 -21.29 -10.01 -0.29
CA ASP A 161 -21.22 -10.49 1.10
C ASP A 161 -19.83 -11.02 1.47
N GLU A 162 -19.16 -11.71 0.54
CA GLU A 162 -17.83 -12.26 0.76
C GLU A 162 -16.81 -11.14 1.04
N ILE A 163 -16.84 -10.08 0.23
CA ILE A 163 -15.92 -8.95 0.39
C ILE A 163 -16.27 -8.18 1.64
N LEU A 164 -17.55 -7.87 1.87
CA LEU A 164 -17.99 -7.17 3.07
C LEU A 164 -17.63 -7.93 4.35
N LYS A 165 -17.74 -9.27 4.36
CA LYS A 165 -17.27 -10.12 5.47
C LYS A 165 -15.77 -9.97 5.71
N LYS A 166 -14.94 -10.00 4.67
CA LYS A 166 -13.50 -9.73 4.78
C LYS A 166 -13.23 -8.33 5.35
N GLN A 167 -14.03 -7.33 4.97
CA GLN A 167 -13.92 -5.98 5.52
C GLN A 167 -14.20 -5.95 7.02
N ILE A 168 -15.32 -6.53 7.47
CA ILE A 168 -15.72 -6.49 8.89
C ILE A 168 -14.88 -7.41 9.79
N GLU A 169 -14.26 -8.46 9.24
CA GLU A 169 -13.27 -9.26 9.95
C GLU A 169 -12.03 -8.45 10.34
N LYS A 170 -11.62 -7.51 9.47
CA LYS A 170 -10.50 -6.60 9.75
C LYS A 170 -10.95 -5.41 10.58
N TRP A 171 -11.96 -4.67 10.11
CA TRP A 171 -12.52 -3.49 10.76
C TRP A 171 -14.01 -3.69 11.00
N PRO A 172 -14.41 -4.25 12.16
CA PRO A 172 -15.81 -4.42 12.51
C PRO A 172 -16.58 -3.10 12.46
N VAL A 173 -17.80 -3.13 11.92
CA VAL A 173 -18.70 -1.98 11.95
C VAL A 173 -19.52 -2.02 13.24
N GLY A 174 -19.38 -1.01 14.08
CA GLY A 174 -20.02 -0.98 15.40
C GLY A 174 -20.25 0.43 15.92
N ASN A 175 -20.77 0.53 17.16
CA ASN A 175 -21.03 1.80 17.83
C ASN A 175 -21.87 2.79 16.99
N ILE A 176 -22.90 2.27 16.30
CA ILE A 176 -23.78 3.06 15.44
C ILE A 176 -24.68 3.95 16.32
N ARG A 177 -24.53 5.26 16.18
CA ARG A 177 -25.27 6.27 16.95
C ARG A 177 -25.86 7.31 16.01
N ILE A 178 -27.19 7.31 15.88
CA ILE A 178 -27.90 8.42 15.25
C ILE A 178 -27.97 9.55 16.29
N LEU A 179 -27.43 10.72 15.93
CA LEU A 179 -27.30 11.86 16.84
C LEU A 179 -28.47 12.82 16.68
N ASN A 180 -28.81 13.17 15.44
CA ASN A 180 -29.99 13.95 15.10
C ASN A 180 -30.43 13.71 13.65
N SER A 181 -31.58 14.27 13.31
CA SER A 181 -32.07 14.36 11.94
C SER A 181 -32.71 15.72 11.69
N GLU A 182 -32.61 16.20 10.46
CA GLU A 182 -33.23 17.41 9.97
C GLU A 182 -34.11 17.05 8.75
N ASP A 183 -35.42 17.17 8.90
CA ASP A 183 -36.36 17.05 7.78
C ASP A 183 -36.24 18.25 6.85
N MET A 184 -36.10 17.99 5.55
CA MET A 184 -35.95 19.00 4.51
C MET A 184 -37.14 18.98 3.55
N GLY A 185 -38.35 19.10 4.10
CA GLY A 185 -39.59 19.21 3.32
C GLY A 185 -40.25 17.86 3.00
N GLY A 186 -40.10 16.86 3.86
CA GLY A 186 -40.81 15.57 3.80
C GLY A 186 -40.37 14.61 2.67
N VAL A 187 -39.43 15.03 1.83
CA VAL A 187 -38.89 14.25 0.69
C VAL A 187 -37.38 14.03 0.76
N MET A 188 -36.69 14.83 1.57
CA MET A 188 -35.26 14.76 1.85
C MET A 188 -35.03 14.94 3.34
N ALA A 189 -33.96 14.38 3.87
CA ALA A 189 -33.52 14.64 5.24
C ALA A 189 -32.01 14.50 5.36
N ARG A 190 -31.44 15.19 6.34
CA ARG A 190 -30.05 15.01 6.77
C ARG A 190 -30.04 14.25 8.08
N VAL A 191 -29.22 13.21 8.17
CA VAL A 191 -29.10 12.39 9.38
C VAL A 191 -27.65 12.45 9.85
N HIS A 192 -27.44 13.02 11.04
CA HIS A 192 -26.13 13.04 11.67
C HIS A 192 -25.89 11.73 12.39
N VAL A 193 -24.83 11.03 12.02
CA VAL A 193 -24.49 9.70 12.53
C VAL A 193 -23.02 9.61 12.89
N ALA A 194 -22.74 8.97 14.01
CA ALA A 194 -21.41 8.52 14.38
C ALA A 194 -21.36 6.97 14.36
N VAL A 195 -20.32 6.41 13.76
CA VAL A 195 -20.12 4.96 13.62
C VAL A 195 -18.63 4.61 13.63
N ASN A 196 -18.28 3.45 14.17
CA ASN A 196 -16.92 2.94 14.17
C ASN A 196 -16.72 1.91 13.07
N PHE A 197 -15.57 1.99 12.39
CA PHE A 197 -15.03 0.98 11.47
C PHE A 197 -13.68 0.52 12.04
N GLY A 198 -13.68 -0.58 12.79
CA GLY A 198 -12.54 -0.93 13.64
C GLY A 198 -12.26 0.21 14.65
N ASP A 199 -11.01 0.66 14.70
CA ASP A 199 -10.60 1.77 15.57
C ASP A 199 -10.89 3.16 14.97
N GLN A 200 -11.37 3.23 13.73
CA GLN A 200 -11.66 4.50 13.05
C GLN A 200 -13.08 4.96 13.37
N THR A 201 -13.25 6.20 13.83
CA THR A 201 -14.57 6.81 14.03
C THR A 201 -14.92 7.67 12.82
N SER A 202 -16.11 7.45 12.26
CA SER A 202 -16.71 8.30 11.23
C SER A 202 -17.87 9.07 11.86
N ASP A 203 -17.87 10.38 11.73
CA ASP A 203 -18.90 11.29 12.24
C ASP A 203 -19.36 12.17 11.07
N GLU A 204 -20.54 11.87 10.53
CA GLU A 204 -20.95 12.39 9.22
C GLU A 204 -22.45 12.74 9.20
N THR A 205 -22.80 13.70 8.34
CA THR A 205 -24.20 14.00 8.03
C THR A 205 -24.57 13.40 6.69
N VAL A 206 -25.38 12.34 6.71
CA VAL A 206 -25.80 11.59 5.53
C VAL A 206 -27.08 12.17 4.94
N LEU A 207 -27.08 12.41 3.64
CA LEU A 207 -28.27 12.84 2.90
C LEU A 207 -29.10 11.62 2.48
N VAL A 208 -30.34 11.56 2.97
CA VAL A 208 -31.33 10.56 2.58
C VAL A 208 -32.48 11.21 1.81
N LYS A 209 -33.08 10.44 0.91
CA LYS A 209 -34.20 10.85 0.06
C LYS A 209 -35.32 9.83 0.12
N LYS A 210 -36.56 10.29 0.04
CA LYS A 210 -37.74 9.43 -0.06
C LYS A 210 -37.92 9.02 -1.52
N THR A 211 -37.79 7.73 -1.80
CA THR A 211 -37.93 7.12 -3.13
C THR A 211 -38.97 6.00 -3.03
N ASP A 212 -40.00 6.02 -3.88
CA ASP A 212 -41.09 5.02 -3.90
C ASP A 212 -41.70 4.77 -2.51
N GLY A 213 -42.02 5.87 -1.81
CA GLY A 213 -42.63 5.82 -0.48
C GLY A 213 -41.67 5.46 0.66
N SER A 214 -40.41 5.11 0.38
CA SER A 214 -39.45 4.65 1.38
C SER A 214 -38.21 5.55 1.48
N TRP A 215 -37.66 5.72 2.68
CA TRP A 215 -36.42 6.47 2.88
C TRP A 215 -35.20 5.63 2.50
N LYS A 216 -34.30 6.24 1.73
CA LYS A 216 -33.08 5.63 1.21
C LYS A 216 -31.91 6.62 1.24
N LEU A 217 -30.69 6.11 1.32
CA LEU A 217 -29.49 6.91 1.08
C LEU A 217 -29.43 7.30 -0.40
N SER A 218 -28.82 8.43 -0.70
CA SER A 218 -28.57 8.81 -2.10
C SER A 218 -27.75 7.72 -2.81
N THR A 219 -26.70 7.23 -2.16
CA THR A 219 -25.92 6.05 -2.56
C THR A 219 -25.43 5.29 -1.33
N ALA A 220 -25.36 3.96 -1.43
CA ALA A 220 -24.84 3.05 -0.40
C ALA A 220 -23.40 2.57 -0.69
N ALA A 221 -22.83 2.97 -1.82
CA ALA A 221 -21.48 2.59 -2.25
C ALA A 221 -20.59 3.82 -2.45
N VAL A 222 -19.31 3.66 -2.11
CA VAL A 222 -18.25 4.64 -2.38
C VAL A 222 -17.74 4.41 -3.79
N LYS A 223 -17.85 5.43 -4.66
CA LYS A 223 -17.22 5.41 -5.99
C LYS A 223 -15.78 5.88 -5.91
N LEU A 224 -14.85 4.95 -6.08
CA LEU A 224 -13.41 5.17 -6.15
C LEU A 224 -13.00 5.48 -7.60
N SER A 225 -12.30 6.60 -7.82
CA SER A 225 -11.69 6.89 -9.12
C SER A 225 -10.28 6.31 -9.20
N LEU A 226 -10.11 5.34 -10.10
CA LEU A 226 -8.85 4.65 -10.39
C LEU A 226 -8.19 5.21 -11.66
N ASP A 227 -8.56 6.43 -12.05
CA ASP A 227 -8.05 7.05 -13.27
C ASP A 227 -6.51 7.06 -13.28
N GLN A 228 -5.94 6.48 -14.33
CA GLN A 228 -4.51 6.27 -14.53
C GLN A 228 -3.82 7.44 -15.21
N ASN A 229 -4.54 8.53 -15.41
CA ASN A 229 -4.00 9.75 -15.96
C ASN A 229 -3.16 10.48 -14.91
N GLY A 230 -1.91 10.77 -15.24
CA GLY A 230 -1.00 11.54 -14.37
C GLY A 230 0.21 10.74 -13.91
N ILE A 231 0.96 11.33 -12.98
CA ILE A 231 2.35 10.90 -12.76
C ILE A 231 2.46 9.53 -12.06
N LEU A 232 1.37 9.06 -11.45
CA LEU A 232 1.29 7.78 -10.75
C LEU A 232 0.70 6.65 -11.59
N ALA A 233 0.56 6.83 -12.91
CA ALA A 233 0.03 5.82 -13.83
C ALA A 233 0.72 4.44 -13.69
N GLY A 234 2.02 4.43 -13.43
CA GLY A 234 2.79 3.21 -13.20
C GLY A 234 2.35 2.44 -11.96
N ALA A 235 2.23 3.13 -10.82
CA ALA A 235 1.74 2.57 -9.55
C ALA A 235 0.34 1.97 -9.70
N LEU A 236 -0.53 2.71 -10.38
CA LEU A 236 -1.91 2.33 -10.65
C LEU A 236 -2.06 1.04 -11.44
N ARG A 237 -1.22 0.83 -12.45
CA ARG A 237 -1.22 -0.41 -13.23
C ARG A 237 -0.80 -1.63 -12.43
N THR A 238 -0.15 -1.43 -11.30
CA THR A 238 0.21 -2.52 -10.39
C THR A 238 -0.81 -2.73 -9.29
N LEU A 239 -1.80 -1.85 -9.11
CA LEU A 239 -2.73 -1.92 -7.99
C LEU A 239 -3.61 -3.18 -8.06
N SER A 240 -3.88 -3.77 -6.90
CA SER A 240 -4.96 -4.75 -6.72
C SER A 240 -5.94 -4.28 -5.64
N LEU A 241 -7.18 -4.71 -5.78
CA LEU A 241 -8.25 -4.49 -4.81
C LEU A 241 -8.92 -5.83 -4.49
N PHE A 242 -8.93 -6.23 -3.23
CA PHE A 242 -9.42 -7.54 -2.77
C PHE A 242 -8.84 -8.70 -3.59
N GLY A 243 -7.52 -8.65 -3.85
CA GLY A 243 -6.77 -9.64 -4.62
C GLY A 243 -6.99 -9.60 -6.14
N LYS A 244 -7.87 -8.73 -6.65
CA LYS A 244 -8.10 -8.59 -8.10
C LYS A 244 -7.25 -7.46 -8.69
N PRO A 245 -6.62 -7.65 -9.86
CA PRO A 245 -5.95 -6.56 -10.55
C PRO A 245 -6.92 -5.41 -10.85
N ALA A 246 -6.53 -4.19 -10.49
CA ALA A 246 -7.31 -2.97 -10.75
C ALA A 246 -6.78 -2.19 -11.97
N SER A 247 -5.81 -2.77 -12.69
CA SER A 247 -5.05 -2.13 -13.77
C SER A 247 -5.85 -1.83 -15.04
N ASN A 248 -7.04 -2.38 -15.20
CA ASN A 248 -7.97 -2.11 -16.29
C ASN A 248 -9.25 -1.40 -15.84
N MET A 249 -9.32 -1.02 -14.55
CA MET A 249 -10.48 -0.35 -13.96
C MET A 249 -10.24 1.16 -13.95
N SER A 250 -11.21 1.93 -14.45
CA SER A 250 -11.23 3.40 -14.25
C SER A 250 -12.00 3.79 -12.99
N VAL A 251 -12.90 2.93 -12.54
CA VAL A 251 -13.76 3.13 -11.36
C VAL A 251 -13.95 1.81 -10.64
N ALA A 252 -13.94 1.85 -9.30
CA ALA A 252 -14.39 0.75 -8.46
C ALA A 252 -15.48 1.25 -7.49
N TYR A 253 -16.42 0.37 -7.12
CA TYR A 253 -17.43 0.66 -6.10
C TYR A 253 -17.22 -0.27 -4.92
N VAL A 254 -17.10 0.30 -3.71
CA VAL A 254 -16.83 -0.46 -2.47
C VAL A 254 -17.73 0.01 -1.33
N PHE A 255 -17.91 -0.81 -0.31
CA PHE A 255 -18.51 -0.36 0.94
C PHE A 255 -17.49 0.41 1.80
N PRO A 256 -17.94 1.37 2.62
CA PRO A 256 -17.12 1.97 3.67
C PRO A 256 -16.51 0.92 4.59
N GLY A 257 -15.24 1.10 4.96
CA GLY A 257 -14.50 0.24 5.88
C GLY A 257 -13.07 -0.05 5.41
N TRP A 258 -12.51 -1.14 5.94
CA TRP A 258 -11.21 -1.64 5.52
C TRP A 258 -11.23 -2.04 4.04
N LEU A 259 -10.19 -1.73 3.29
CA LEU A 259 -10.03 -2.17 1.91
C LEU A 259 -8.73 -2.97 1.80
N ASP A 260 -8.80 -4.12 1.14
CA ASP A 260 -7.61 -4.89 0.76
C ASP A 260 -6.99 -4.27 -0.49
N ILE A 261 -6.25 -3.18 -0.28
CA ILE A 261 -5.47 -2.54 -1.34
C ILE A 261 -4.10 -3.20 -1.33
N GLY A 262 -3.66 -3.66 -2.50
CA GLY A 262 -2.38 -4.32 -2.67
C GLY A 262 -1.78 -4.05 -4.03
N SER A 263 -0.86 -4.92 -4.44
CA SER A 263 -0.22 -4.88 -5.76
C SER A 263 -0.27 -6.24 -6.43
N ALA A 264 -0.59 -6.28 -7.72
CA ALA A 264 -0.45 -7.41 -8.61
C ALA A 264 1.01 -7.66 -9.04
N ASN A 265 1.93 -6.73 -8.74
CA ASN A 265 3.36 -6.92 -8.90
C ASN A 265 3.98 -7.42 -7.60
N LYS A 266 4.59 -8.61 -7.63
CA LYS A 266 5.22 -9.28 -6.48
C LYS A 266 6.32 -8.47 -5.80
N ASN A 267 6.95 -7.52 -6.50
CA ASN A 267 8.03 -6.70 -5.97
C ASN A 267 7.53 -5.46 -5.21
N LEU A 268 6.23 -5.18 -5.27
CA LEU A 268 5.59 -3.99 -4.73
C LEU A 268 4.45 -4.39 -3.80
N THR A 269 4.13 -3.51 -2.86
CA THR A 269 2.91 -3.53 -2.08
C THR A 269 2.29 -2.14 -2.08
N ALA A 270 0.99 -2.06 -1.84
CA ALA A 270 0.26 -0.81 -1.72
C ALA A 270 -0.49 -0.82 -0.40
N VAL A 271 -0.61 0.32 0.25
CA VAL A 271 -1.45 0.48 1.44
C VAL A 271 -2.27 1.75 1.34
N SER A 272 -3.45 1.75 1.96
CA SER A 272 -4.24 2.97 2.13
C SER A 272 -3.69 3.79 3.29
N ALA A 273 -3.11 4.95 3.00
CA ALA A 273 -2.75 5.99 3.96
C ALA A 273 -3.97 6.69 4.56
N ARG A 274 -5.16 6.58 3.95
CA ARG A 274 -6.42 7.10 4.50
C ARG A 274 -7.52 6.04 4.48
N PRO A 275 -8.30 5.89 5.57
CA PRO A 275 -9.43 4.98 5.59
C PRO A 275 -10.54 5.47 4.65
N VAL A 276 -11.24 4.55 3.99
CA VAL A 276 -12.47 4.85 3.24
C VAL A 276 -13.64 4.66 4.18
N LEU A 277 -14.18 5.76 4.73
CA LEU A 277 -15.25 5.74 5.72
C LEU A 277 -16.57 6.25 5.13
N LEU A 278 -17.52 6.65 5.99
CA LEU A 278 -18.86 7.06 5.58
C LEU A 278 -18.85 8.38 4.77
N ASN A 279 -17.84 9.24 4.95
CA ASN A 279 -17.64 10.41 4.08
C ASN A 279 -17.49 10.03 2.59
N GLY A 280 -17.00 8.83 2.29
CA GLY A 280 -16.84 8.34 0.92
C GLY A 280 -18.16 8.19 0.17
N ILE A 281 -19.29 7.98 0.86
CA ILE A 281 -20.60 7.97 0.20
C ILE A 281 -21.14 9.38 -0.06
N LEU A 282 -20.58 10.41 0.61
CA LEU A 282 -20.96 11.81 0.44
C LEU A 282 -20.20 12.47 -0.71
N VAL A 283 -18.91 12.11 -0.89
CA VAL A 283 -18.05 12.64 -1.95
C VAL A 283 -17.76 11.56 -3.00
N GLN A 284 -18.59 11.51 -4.04
CA GLN A 284 -18.49 10.50 -5.09
C GLN A 284 -17.40 10.81 -6.10
N GLY A 285 -16.62 9.79 -6.49
CA GLY A 285 -15.62 9.90 -7.56
C GLY A 285 -14.35 10.64 -7.14
N ALA A 286 -14.12 10.82 -5.85
CA ALA A 286 -12.84 11.32 -5.35
C ALA A 286 -11.70 10.40 -5.84
N PRO A 287 -10.56 10.97 -6.27
CA PRO A 287 -9.37 10.18 -6.57
C PRO A 287 -8.97 9.37 -5.33
N VAL A 288 -8.65 8.08 -5.51
CA VAL A 288 -8.11 7.24 -4.42
C VAL A 288 -6.69 7.69 -4.01
N PHE A 289 -6.03 8.44 -4.90
CA PHE A 289 -4.60 8.72 -4.85
C PHE A 289 -4.03 9.63 -3.77
N PRO A 290 -4.75 10.57 -3.12
CA PRO A 290 -4.16 11.26 -1.97
C PRO A 290 -4.00 10.31 -0.77
N GLY A 291 -4.39 9.04 -0.88
CA GLY A 291 -4.34 8.03 0.17
C GLY A 291 -3.72 6.68 -0.21
N ILE A 292 -3.05 6.48 -1.36
CA ILE A 292 -2.34 5.20 -1.62
C ILE A 292 -0.83 5.42 -1.49
N GLU A 293 -0.19 4.64 -0.63
CA GLU A 293 1.26 4.61 -0.47
C GLU A 293 1.81 3.31 -1.08
N MET A 294 2.62 3.44 -2.13
CA MET A 294 3.37 2.32 -2.70
C MET A 294 4.62 2.07 -1.88
N ARG A 295 4.94 0.80 -1.66
CA ARG A 295 6.16 0.35 -0.97
C ARG A 295 6.79 -0.82 -1.72
N MET A 296 8.06 -1.06 -1.45
CA MET A 296 8.71 -2.30 -1.86
C MET A 296 8.25 -3.44 -0.93
N SER A 297 7.89 -4.59 -1.52
CA SER A 297 7.58 -5.80 -0.75
C SER A 297 8.85 -6.46 -0.21
N GLU A 298 8.71 -7.43 0.69
CA GLU A 298 9.84 -8.23 1.17
C GLU A 298 10.48 -9.04 0.03
N GLU A 299 9.65 -9.62 -0.83
CA GLU A 299 10.08 -10.32 -2.04
C GLU A 299 10.81 -9.37 -3.00
N GLY A 300 10.30 -8.15 -3.18
CA GLY A 300 10.95 -7.12 -3.98
C GLY A 300 12.31 -6.71 -3.42
N ALA A 301 12.41 -6.54 -2.11
CA ALA A 301 13.67 -6.22 -1.44
C ALA A 301 14.71 -7.34 -1.63
N ALA A 302 14.29 -8.60 -1.52
CA ALA A 302 15.15 -9.75 -1.77
C ALA A 302 15.56 -9.84 -3.25
N ALA A 303 14.61 -9.64 -4.17
CA ALA A 303 14.85 -9.68 -5.61
C ALA A 303 15.82 -8.58 -6.07
N VAL A 304 15.71 -7.36 -5.51
CA VAL A 304 16.63 -6.25 -5.76
C VAL A 304 18.06 -6.60 -5.35
N LYS A 305 18.25 -7.09 -4.12
CA LYS A 305 19.57 -7.50 -3.62
C LYS A 305 20.17 -8.60 -4.48
N LYS A 306 19.34 -9.58 -4.87
CA LYS A 306 19.75 -10.66 -5.77
C LYS A 306 20.15 -10.12 -7.16
N ALA A 307 19.36 -9.24 -7.76
CA ALA A 307 19.66 -8.67 -9.07
C ALA A 307 21.00 -7.91 -9.08
N VAL A 308 21.29 -7.16 -8.01
CA VAL A 308 22.60 -6.49 -7.84
C VAL A 308 23.73 -7.49 -7.68
N ALA A 309 23.59 -8.48 -6.80
CA ALA A 309 24.61 -9.50 -6.58
C ALA A 309 24.90 -10.33 -7.85
N ASP A 310 23.86 -10.76 -8.56
CA ASP A 310 23.96 -11.53 -9.79
C ASP A 310 24.64 -10.71 -10.91
N ASN A 311 24.25 -9.44 -11.08
CA ASN A 311 24.88 -8.57 -12.06
C ASN A 311 26.35 -8.31 -11.73
N ILE A 312 26.69 -8.05 -10.47
CA ILE A 312 28.08 -7.90 -10.01
C ILE A 312 28.89 -9.18 -10.27
N ALA A 313 28.33 -10.36 -9.95
CA ALA A 313 29.00 -11.63 -10.20
C ALA A 313 29.23 -11.89 -11.71
N GLU A 314 28.29 -11.50 -12.56
CA GLU A 314 28.45 -11.57 -14.01
C GLU A 314 29.52 -10.60 -14.51
N CYS A 315 29.51 -9.37 -14.00
CA CYS A 315 30.50 -8.34 -14.30
C CYS A 315 31.93 -8.76 -13.94
N ALA A 316 32.10 -9.54 -12.87
CA ALA A 316 33.40 -10.08 -12.47
C ALA A 316 34.02 -11.03 -13.51
N LYS A 317 33.20 -11.65 -14.37
CA LYS A 317 33.68 -12.57 -15.42
C LYS A 317 34.28 -11.87 -16.62
N SER A 318 34.07 -10.56 -16.75
CA SER A 318 34.59 -9.79 -17.88
C SER A 318 36.11 -9.61 -17.78
N THR A 319 36.78 -9.51 -18.92
CA THR A 319 38.20 -9.14 -18.99
C THR A 319 38.43 -7.69 -19.40
N SER A 320 37.36 -6.94 -19.69
CA SER A 320 37.45 -5.52 -20.02
C SER A 320 37.65 -4.68 -18.76
N LEU A 321 38.40 -3.59 -18.90
CA LEU A 321 38.57 -2.56 -17.89
C LEU A 321 37.31 -1.72 -17.67
N ALA A 322 36.38 -1.70 -18.63
CA ALA A 322 35.11 -0.98 -18.57
C ALA A 322 33.98 -1.77 -19.26
N PRO A 323 33.54 -2.90 -18.67
CA PRO A 323 32.54 -3.74 -19.30
C PRO A 323 31.19 -3.01 -19.43
N PRO A 324 30.50 -3.13 -20.57
CA PRO A 324 29.19 -2.51 -20.75
C PRO A 324 28.17 -3.09 -19.75
N GLY A 325 27.32 -2.24 -19.19
CA GLY A 325 26.29 -2.67 -18.24
C GLY A 325 26.81 -3.09 -16.86
N CYS A 326 28.06 -2.75 -16.52
CA CYS A 326 28.71 -3.10 -15.27
C CYS A 326 29.17 -1.87 -14.48
N PRO A 327 29.21 -1.91 -13.13
CA PRO A 327 29.54 -0.73 -12.34
C PRO A 327 31.02 -0.36 -12.49
N GLN A 328 31.91 -1.32 -12.74
CA GLN A 328 33.33 -1.07 -12.90
C GLN A 328 33.65 -0.37 -14.24
N ALA A 329 34.43 0.70 -14.15
CA ALA A 329 35.24 1.16 -15.27
C ALA A 329 36.48 1.84 -14.75
N LEU A 330 37.64 1.39 -15.25
CA LEU A 330 38.93 1.99 -15.00
C LEU A 330 39.47 2.58 -16.28
N ARG A 331 39.66 3.90 -16.28
CA ARG A 331 40.32 4.61 -17.36
C ARG A 331 41.75 4.88 -16.94
N ASN A 332 42.64 3.91 -17.15
CA ASN A 332 44.07 4.06 -16.91
C ASN A 332 44.83 3.65 -18.18
N PRO A 333 45.49 4.59 -18.88
CA PRO A 333 46.22 4.29 -20.11
C PRO A 333 47.43 3.37 -19.89
N ALA A 334 47.89 3.22 -18.66
CA ALA A 334 48.95 2.28 -18.34
C ALA A 334 48.46 0.81 -18.34
N TYR A 335 47.15 0.55 -18.30
CA TYR A 335 46.60 -0.80 -18.25
C TYR A 335 46.10 -1.27 -19.62
N VAL A 336 46.31 -2.55 -19.89
CA VAL A 336 45.92 -3.18 -21.16
C VAL A 336 44.50 -3.73 -21.03
N ASP A 337 43.57 -3.18 -21.81
CA ASP A 337 42.20 -3.67 -21.88
C ASP A 337 42.13 -5.12 -22.36
N GLY A 338 41.10 -5.86 -21.93
CA GLY A 338 40.95 -7.29 -22.24
C GLY A 338 41.84 -8.23 -21.41
N THR A 339 42.69 -7.70 -20.53
CA THR A 339 43.56 -8.50 -19.63
C THR A 339 43.12 -8.46 -18.17
N ALA A 340 42.04 -7.75 -17.85
CA ALA A 340 41.57 -7.62 -16.49
C ALA A 340 41.06 -8.97 -15.96
N ARG A 341 41.27 -9.21 -14.68
CA ARG A 341 40.61 -10.24 -13.88
C ARG A 341 40.04 -9.55 -12.67
N TRP A 342 38.72 -9.50 -12.62
CA TRP A 342 37.96 -8.90 -11.54
C TRP A 342 37.56 -9.96 -10.54
N GLU A 343 37.81 -9.74 -9.26
CA GLU A 343 37.20 -10.52 -8.20
C GLU A 343 36.04 -9.70 -7.61
N PRO A 344 34.86 -10.32 -7.44
CA PRO A 344 33.69 -9.62 -6.94
C PRO A 344 33.96 -9.05 -5.54
N PRO A 345 33.35 -7.90 -5.21
CA PRO A 345 33.55 -7.23 -3.94
C PRO A 345 32.94 -8.04 -2.79
N SER A 346 33.61 -8.06 -1.64
CA SER A 346 33.07 -8.65 -0.42
C SER A 346 32.13 -7.70 0.34
N ASP A 347 32.04 -6.43 -0.07
CA ASP A 347 31.30 -5.35 0.59
C ASP A 347 30.01 -4.93 -0.16
N VAL A 348 29.45 -5.81 -0.99
CA VAL A 348 28.18 -5.56 -1.71
C VAL A 348 26.98 -5.36 -0.76
N ASP A 349 27.06 -5.92 0.44
CA ASP A 349 26.06 -5.76 1.51
C ASP A 349 26.00 -4.31 2.03
N LYS A 350 27.04 -3.50 1.80
CA LYS A 350 27.08 -2.08 2.18
C LYS A 350 26.38 -1.15 1.19
N VAL A 351 25.98 -1.65 0.01
CA VAL A 351 25.21 -0.89 -0.96
C VAL A 351 23.86 -0.53 -0.35
N GLN A 352 23.52 0.76 -0.41
CA GLN A 352 22.24 1.27 0.06
C GLN A 352 21.20 1.20 -1.06
N TYR A 353 19.96 0.90 -0.67
CA TYR A 353 18.81 0.75 -1.57
C TYR A 353 17.71 1.72 -1.14
N THR A 354 17.35 2.66 -2.01
CA THR A 354 16.30 3.64 -1.74
C THR A 354 15.17 3.50 -2.75
N PHE A 355 13.99 3.08 -2.26
CA PHE A 355 12.79 2.99 -3.08
C PHE A 355 12.12 4.36 -3.26
N THR A 356 11.72 4.67 -4.48
CA THR A 356 10.98 5.88 -4.84
C THR A 356 9.59 5.50 -5.33
N ALA A 357 8.57 5.75 -4.50
CA ALA A 357 7.19 5.35 -4.79
C ALA A 357 6.59 6.00 -6.04
N PHE A 358 7.11 7.17 -6.43
CA PHE A 358 6.60 7.97 -7.54
C PHE A 358 6.89 7.35 -8.91
N ASP A 359 8.11 6.86 -9.13
CA ASP A 359 8.53 6.25 -10.39
C ASP A 359 8.71 4.72 -10.29
N LEU A 360 8.36 4.15 -9.13
CA LEU A 360 8.51 2.72 -8.81
C LEU A 360 9.93 2.19 -9.03
N THR A 361 10.95 3.00 -8.74
CA THR A 361 12.33 2.56 -8.90
C THR A 361 13.04 2.42 -7.56
N VAL A 362 14.04 1.53 -7.54
CA VAL A 362 15.03 1.47 -6.47
C VAL A 362 16.34 2.06 -6.97
N ARG A 363 16.86 3.05 -6.26
CA ARG A 363 18.20 3.59 -6.48
C ARG A 363 19.20 2.84 -5.61
N THR A 364 20.30 2.41 -6.22
CA THR A 364 21.46 1.87 -5.50
C THR A 364 22.46 3.00 -5.31
N THR A 365 23.04 3.10 -4.11
CA THR A 365 24.10 4.08 -3.81
C THR A 365 25.15 3.48 -2.89
N GLY A 366 26.42 3.76 -3.18
CA GLY A 366 27.53 3.30 -2.37
C GLY A 366 28.79 3.13 -3.20
N VAL A 367 29.81 2.56 -2.57
CA VAL A 367 31.06 2.16 -3.22
C VAL A 367 31.34 0.71 -2.84
N THR A 368 31.86 -0.06 -3.79
CA THR A 368 32.33 -1.43 -3.57
C THR A 368 33.82 -1.53 -3.88
N THR A 369 34.51 -2.43 -3.20
CA THR A 369 35.96 -2.62 -3.35
C THR A 369 36.24 -3.92 -4.08
N TRP A 370 36.65 -3.82 -5.34
CA TRP A 370 36.97 -4.96 -6.19
C TRP A 370 38.47 -5.24 -6.14
N MET A 371 38.86 -6.52 -6.15
CA MET A 371 40.25 -6.86 -6.43
C MET A 371 40.41 -6.98 -7.95
N LEU A 372 41.50 -6.40 -8.46
CA LEU A 372 41.83 -6.38 -9.87
C LEU A 372 43.24 -6.93 -10.06
N THR A 373 43.37 -7.85 -11.01
CA THR A 373 44.65 -8.18 -11.63
C THR A 373 44.61 -7.77 -13.11
N VAL A 374 45.61 -7.06 -13.60
CA VAL A 374 45.65 -6.57 -14.99
C VAL A 374 47.09 -6.49 -15.51
N GLN A 375 47.28 -6.60 -16.83
CA GLN A 375 48.58 -6.32 -17.43
C GLN A 375 48.78 -4.82 -17.65
N SER A 376 49.97 -4.34 -17.33
CA SER A 376 50.41 -2.99 -17.66
C SER A 376 51.08 -2.96 -19.04
N THR A 377 51.05 -1.80 -19.69
CA THR A 377 51.67 -1.56 -21.01
C THR A 377 53.18 -1.78 -21.05
N ASN A 378 53.85 -1.74 -19.89
CA ASN A 378 55.27 -2.09 -19.72
C ASN A 378 55.51 -3.61 -19.53
N GLY A 379 54.48 -4.44 -19.62
CA GLY A 379 54.56 -5.90 -19.53
C GLY A 379 54.51 -6.48 -18.11
N SER A 380 54.34 -5.66 -17.07
CA SER A 380 54.19 -6.16 -15.69
C SER A 380 52.74 -6.46 -15.32
N THR A 381 52.51 -7.53 -14.57
CA THR A 381 51.21 -7.79 -13.92
C THR A 381 51.04 -6.86 -12.71
N VAL A 382 49.95 -6.11 -12.68
CA VAL A 382 49.56 -5.26 -11.55
C VAL A 382 48.39 -5.90 -10.82
N GLN A 383 48.50 -6.03 -9.50
CA GLN A 383 47.40 -6.43 -8.63
C GLN A 383 47.05 -5.28 -7.68
N GLY A 384 45.78 -4.99 -7.52
CA GLY A 384 45.34 -3.88 -6.68
C GLY A 384 43.85 -3.91 -6.34
N ARG A 385 43.43 -2.84 -5.66
CA ARG A 385 42.03 -2.60 -5.31
C ARG A 385 41.46 -1.50 -6.20
N ALA A 386 40.28 -1.73 -6.74
CA ALA A 386 39.50 -0.75 -7.46
C ALA A 386 38.29 -0.36 -6.63
N ILE A 387 38.16 0.92 -6.30
CA ILE A 387 36.97 1.46 -5.65
C ILE A 387 35.97 1.81 -6.76
N VAL A 388 34.84 1.11 -6.77
CA VAL A 388 33.84 1.21 -7.84
C VAL A 388 32.56 1.84 -7.29
N PRO A 389 32.17 3.04 -7.79
CA PRO A 389 30.87 3.61 -7.46
C PRO A 389 29.75 2.67 -7.92
N THR A 390 28.92 2.27 -6.98
CA THR A 390 27.83 1.30 -7.20
C THR A 390 26.51 2.06 -7.19
N MET A 391 26.40 3.01 -8.12
CA MET A 391 25.24 3.88 -8.30
C MET A 391 24.43 3.46 -9.51
N GLY A 392 23.15 3.17 -9.32
CA GLY A 392 22.30 2.68 -10.38
C GLY A 392 20.82 2.77 -10.04
N GLN A 393 20.01 2.24 -10.93
CA GLN A 393 18.55 2.23 -10.83
C GLN A 393 18.01 0.88 -11.26
N ILE A 394 16.97 0.43 -10.56
CA ILE A 394 16.22 -0.78 -10.84
C ILE A 394 14.76 -0.38 -10.98
N ASP A 395 14.15 -0.75 -12.11
CA ASP A 395 12.72 -0.56 -12.36
C ASP A 395 11.97 -1.74 -11.73
N MET A 396 11.19 -1.46 -10.67
CA MET A 396 10.48 -2.51 -9.91
C MET A 396 9.30 -3.11 -10.68
N THR A 397 8.93 -2.52 -11.83
CA THR A 397 7.85 -3.02 -12.69
C THR A 397 8.29 -4.16 -13.61
N GLN A 398 9.59 -4.44 -13.70
CA GLN A 398 10.14 -5.47 -14.57
C GLN A 398 10.19 -6.84 -13.90
N ASP A 399 10.10 -7.90 -14.70
CA ASP A 399 10.36 -9.27 -14.29
C ASP A 399 11.09 -10.00 -15.43
N PRO A 400 12.36 -10.40 -15.27
CA PRO A 400 13.19 -10.24 -14.07
C PRO A 400 13.62 -8.78 -13.82
N LEU A 401 14.02 -8.46 -12.58
CA LEU A 401 14.61 -7.16 -12.25
C LEU A 401 15.99 -7.01 -12.89
N VAL A 402 16.25 -5.84 -13.47
CA VAL A 402 17.52 -5.50 -14.12
C VAL A 402 18.11 -4.24 -13.51
N VAL A 403 19.41 -4.28 -13.23
CA VAL A 403 20.17 -3.14 -12.70
C VAL A 403 20.75 -2.32 -13.86
N LYS A 404 20.47 -1.01 -13.86
CA LYS A 404 21.09 -0.04 -14.77
C LYS A 404 22.05 0.84 -14.00
N TRP A 405 23.35 0.66 -14.19
CA TRP A 405 24.37 1.48 -13.54
C TRP A 405 24.47 2.85 -14.21
N PHE A 406 24.63 3.91 -13.42
CA PHE A 406 24.75 5.26 -13.95
C PHE A 406 26.13 5.49 -14.58
N GLY A 407 26.15 6.15 -15.75
CA GLY A 407 27.39 6.46 -16.48
C GLY A 407 28.04 5.25 -17.16
N ARG A 408 27.24 4.26 -17.57
CA ARG A 408 27.66 2.98 -18.13
C ARG A 408 26.82 2.56 -19.33
#